data_AF-A0A5M9UED7-F1
#
_entry.id   AF-A0A5M9UED7-F1
#
_cell.length_a   1.000
_cell.length_b   1.000
_cell.length_c   1.000
_cell.angle_alpha   90.00
_cell.angle_beta   90.00
_cell.angle_gamma   90.00
#
_symmetry.space_group_name_H-M   'P 1'
#
loop_
_entity.id
_entity.type
_entity.pdbx_description
1 polymer ?
#
loop_
_entity_poly.entity_id
_entity_poly.type
_entity_poly.pdbx_seq_one_letter_code
_entity_poly.pdbx_strand_id
1 'polypeptide(L)'
;MVPKSNLSSMEMLKIQVSTLYTINEQQRLLSINEPGGGQAPAIFIGMTSAGSLIYYHEQLPPNLMDELGKDCELPLDIPKLIRKVETFEPVNHVWMGPAYAFPESSDEWNHKVQLIGQEQHYLLAEHFPELTDHLHEKSPVAAYVIGDSAVAVCCSARLSDHGAEASLYTAPGHRGHGYAAETVKCWQYYVKERGRMPIYSTSWDNLASQQVARKLGLIQFGVDFSITTVDLRKDCDV
;
A
#
# COMPACT_ATOMS: atom_id res chain seq x y z
N MET A 1 6.85 22.74 -17.29
CA MET A 1 6.62 23.31 -15.95
C MET A 1 5.66 22.37 -15.26
N VAL A 2 6.17 21.37 -14.53
CA VAL A 2 5.32 20.40 -13.82
C VAL A 2 4.76 21.12 -12.59
N PRO A 3 3.43 21.16 -12.40
CA PRO A 3 2.87 21.79 -11.20
C PRO A 3 3.38 21.03 -9.97
N LYS A 4 4.05 21.74 -9.05
CA LYS A 4 4.40 21.23 -7.72
C LYS A 4 3.10 20.84 -7.02
N SER A 5 2.89 19.56 -6.78
CA SER A 5 1.74 19.12 -5.97
C SER A 5 2.10 19.28 -4.50
N ASN A 6 1.91 20.48 -3.95
CA ASN A 6 1.94 20.70 -2.50
C ASN A 6 0.67 20.09 -1.85
N LEU A 7 0.53 18.76 -1.93
CA LEU A 7 -0.49 18.05 -1.18
C LEU A 7 -0.16 18.17 0.32
N SER A 8 -1.17 18.51 1.13
CA SER A 8 -1.08 18.40 2.58
C SER A 8 -1.02 16.93 3.00
N SER A 9 -0.49 16.65 4.20
CA SER A 9 -0.47 15.29 4.76
C SER A 9 -1.87 14.66 4.82
N MET A 10 -2.91 15.47 5.08
CA MET A 10 -4.30 15.00 5.10
C MET A 10 -4.85 14.67 3.70
N GLU A 11 -4.45 15.40 2.66
CA GLU A 11 -4.81 15.06 1.28
C GLU A 11 -4.09 13.80 0.82
N MET A 12 -2.80 13.67 1.14
CA MET A 12 -2.03 12.43 0.90
C MET A 12 -2.68 11.23 1.57
N LEU A 13 -3.14 11.39 2.82
CA LEU A 13 -3.84 10.33 3.54
C LEU A 13 -5.18 9.96 2.86
N LYS A 14 -5.96 10.93 2.38
CA LYS A 14 -7.19 10.63 1.61
C LYS A 14 -6.90 9.85 0.34
N ILE A 15 -5.84 10.23 -0.39
CA ILE A 15 -5.39 9.50 -1.59
C ILE A 15 -4.93 8.09 -1.21
N GLN A 16 -4.24 7.93 -0.08
CA GLN A 16 -3.82 6.61 0.39
C GLN A 16 -5.03 5.72 0.65
N VAL A 17 -6.03 6.19 1.39
CA VAL A 17 -7.23 5.39 1.70
C VAL A 17 -7.96 4.97 0.42
N SER A 18 -8.19 5.87 -0.53
CA SER A 18 -8.85 5.53 -1.80
C SER A 18 -7.98 4.67 -2.73
N THR A 19 -6.67 4.61 -2.49
CA THR A 19 -5.76 3.68 -3.17
C THR A 19 -5.81 2.31 -2.51
N LEU A 20 -5.92 2.24 -1.19
CA LEU A 20 -5.94 1.01 -0.40
C LEU A 20 -7.26 0.24 -0.52
N TYR A 21 -8.39 0.95 -0.58
CA TYR A 21 -9.72 0.37 -0.43
C TYR A 21 -10.71 0.89 -1.46
N THR A 22 -11.70 0.06 -1.78
CA THR A 22 -12.92 0.51 -2.45
C THR A 22 -13.90 1.03 -1.39
N ILE A 23 -14.57 2.14 -1.67
CA ILE A 23 -15.39 2.88 -0.71
C ILE A 23 -16.75 3.16 -1.35
N ASN A 24 -17.84 2.93 -0.62
CA ASN A 24 -19.19 3.24 -1.11
C ASN A 24 -19.55 4.73 -0.94
N GLU A 25 -20.72 5.11 -1.43
CA GLU A 25 -21.23 6.49 -1.36
C GLU A 25 -21.40 7.01 0.08
N GLN A 26 -21.61 6.10 1.04
CA GLN A 26 -21.73 6.41 2.47
C GLN A 26 -20.38 6.46 3.19
N GLN A 27 -19.26 6.52 2.46
CA GLN A 27 -17.89 6.54 3.01
C GLN A 27 -17.55 5.30 3.85
N ARG A 28 -18.02 4.12 3.42
CA ARG A 28 -17.73 2.82 4.06
C ARG A 28 -16.80 1.98 3.21
N LEU A 29 -15.93 1.22 3.87
CA LEU A 29 -15.01 0.30 3.21
C LEU A 29 -15.76 -0.94 2.72
N LEU A 30 -15.60 -1.27 1.44
CA LEU A 30 -16.21 -2.45 0.81
C LEU A 30 -15.20 -3.59 0.68
N SER A 31 -14.02 -3.30 0.12
CA SER A 31 -12.95 -4.27 -0.08
C SER A 31 -11.57 -3.62 -0.06
N ILE A 32 -10.52 -4.42 0.03
CA ILE A 32 -9.21 -3.96 -0.47
C ILE A 32 -9.30 -3.70 -1.97
N ASN A 33 -8.53 -2.72 -2.44
CA ASN A 33 -8.48 -2.31 -3.83
C ASN A 33 -7.41 -3.09 -4.61
N GLU A 34 -7.59 -4.40 -4.64
CA GLU A 34 -6.79 -5.33 -5.44
C GLU A 34 -7.68 -6.00 -6.51
N PRO A 35 -7.10 -6.50 -7.62
CA PRO A 35 -7.84 -7.33 -8.56
C PRO A 35 -8.46 -8.54 -7.85
N GLY A 36 -9.75 -8.77 -8.06
CA GLY A 36 -10.51 -9.79 -7.32
C GLY A 36 -11.00 -9.35 -5.93
N GLY A 37 -10.64 -8.14 -5.50
CA GLY A 37 -11.04 -7.57 -4.23
C GLY A 37 -10.39 -8.28 -3.04
N GLY A 38 -11.13 -8.36 -1.95
CA GLY A 38 -10.68 -8.97 -0.70
C GLY A 38 -11.30 -8.25 0.49
N GLN A 39 -11.08 -8.77 1.69
CA GLN A 39 -11.78 -8.28 2.87
C GLN A 39 -11.30 -6.88 3.27
N ALA A 40 -12.22 -5.92 3.37
CA ALA A 40 -11.92 -4.63 3.99
C ALA A 40 -11.68 -4.78 5.50
N PRO A 41 -10.90 -3.90 6.14
CA PRO A 41 -10.76 -3.92 7.59
C PRO A 41 -12.06 -3.50 8.26
N ALA A 42 -12.31 -4.02 9.46
CA ALA A 42 -13.40 -3.57 10.33
C ALA A 42 -13.28 -2.06 10.60
N ILE A 43 -12.04 -1.62 10.85
CA ILE A 43 -11.68 -0.22 11.05
C ILE A 43 -10.32 0.08 10.42
N PHE A 44 -10.22 1.23 9.75
CA PHE A 44 -8.99 1.86 9.33
C PHE A 44 -8.87 3.23 9.99
N ILE A 45 -7.70 3.56 10.51
CA ILE A 45 -7.36 4.86 11.08
C ILE A 45 -6.09 5.36 10.41
N GLY A 46 -6.21 6.47 9.68
CA GLY A 46 -5.08 7.19 9.14
C GLY A 46 -4.76 8.40 10.01
N MET A 47 -3.49 8.65 10.30
CA MET A 47 -3.03 9.68 11.23
C MET A 47 -1.89 10.49 10.63
N THR A 48 -1.93 11.80 10.83
CA THR A 48 -0.85 12.74 10.49
C THR A 48 -0.66 13.72 11.63
N SER A 49 0.38 14.55 11.58
CA SER A 49 0.56 15.64 12.56
C SER A 49 -0.56 16.69 12.53
N ALA A 50 -1.34 16.74 11.45
CA ALA A 50 -2.43 17.70 11.27
C ALA A 50 -3.80 17.16 11.70
N GLY A 51 -3.94 15.84 11.91
CA GLY A 51 -5.21 15.21 12.26
C GLY A 51 -5.29 13.75 11.80
N SER A 52 -6.48 13.17 11.95
CA SER A 52 -6.77 11.77 11.59
C SER A 52 -8.01 11.63 10.71
N LEU A 53 -8.11 10.49 10.03
CA LEU A 53 -9.29 10.03 9.29
C LEU A 53 -9.61 8.62 9.75
N ILE A 54 -10.90 8.31 9.89
CA ILE A 54 -11.38 7.00 10.32
C ILE A 54 -12.37 6.50 9.29
N TYR A 55 -12.18 5.27 8.85
CA TYR A 55 -13.10 4.55 7.97
C TYR A 55 -13.48 3.22 8.61
N TYR A 56 -14.69 2.76 8.33
CA TYR A 56 -15.24 1.55 8.90
C TYR A 56 -15.78 0.65 7.80
N HIS A 57 -15.79 -0.65 8.05
CA HIS A 57 -16.40 -1.64 7.16
C HIS A 57 -17.88 -1.36 6.90
N GLU A 58 -18.40 -1.61 5.70
CA GLU A 58 -19.81 -1.33 5.36
C GLU A 58 -20.84 -1.95 6.32
N GLN A 59 -20.53 -3.13 6.85
CA GLN A 59 -21.43 -3.87 7.74
C GLN A 59 -21.20 -3.60 9.22
N LEU A 60 -20.21 -2.76 9.59
CA LEU A 60 -19.97 -2.45 10.99
C LEU A 60 -21.16 -1.66 11.56
N PRO A 61 -21.84 -2.13 12.62
CA PRO A 61 -23.06 -1.51 13.13
C PRO A 61 -22.85 -0.05 13.61
N PRO A 62 -23.82 0.86 13.41
CA PRO A 62 -23.71 2.27 13.82
C PRO A 62 -23.34 2.49 15.28
N ASN A 63 -23.93 1.72 16.21
CA ASN A 63 -23.61 1.81 17.63
C ASN A 63 -22.13 1.48 17.91
N LEU A 64 -21.58 0.47 17.23
CA LEU A 64 -20.18 0.09 17.39
C LEU A 64 -19.24 1.13 16.76
N MET A 65 -19.63 1.75 15.64
CA MET A 65 -18.87 2.88 15.08
C MET A 65 -18.79 4.06 16.05
N ASP A 66 -19.91 4.43 16.68
CA ASP A 66 -19.94 5.52 17.65
C ASP A 66 -19.07 5.21 18.88
N GLU A 67 -19.06 3.95 19.30
CA GLU A 67 -18.19 3.49 20.36
C GLU A 67 -16.71 3.49 19.98
N LEU A 68 -16.36 3.02 18.78
CA LEU A 68 -14.99 3.02 18.28
C LEU A 68 -14.47 4.44 18.07
N GLY A 69 -15.29 5.33 17.50
CA GLY A 69 -14.92 6.72 17.25
C GLY A 69 -14.48 7.48 18.50
N LYS A 70 -15.06 7.16 19.66
CA LYS A 70 -14.66 7.73 20.97
C LYS A 70 -13.29 7.26 21.45
N ASP A 71 -12.79 6.14 20.93
CA ASP A 71 -11.53 5.52 21.33
C ASP A 71 -10.41 5.72 20.30
N CYS A 72 -10.69 6.45 19.22
CA CYS A 72 -9.71 6.77 18.18
C CYS A 72 -8.92 8.06 18.47
N GLU A 73 -8.99 8.59 19.69
CA GLU A 73 -8.14 9.69 20.14
C GLU A 73 -6.69 9.20 20.34
N LEU A 74 -5.71 10.09 20.11
CA LEU A 74 -4.30 9.74 20.28
C LEU A 74 -3.85 9.94 21.74
N PRO A 75 -3.02 9.03 22.29
CA PRO A 75 -2.54 7.79 21.68
C PRO A 75 -3.64 6.71 21.60
N LEU A 76 -3.64 5.92 20.53
CA LEU A 76 -4.62 4.85 20.34
C LEU A 76 -4.50 3.77 21.42
N ASP A 77 -5.62 3.45 22.07
CA ASP A 77 -5.74 2.27 22.94
C ASP A 77 -6.03 1.03 22.08
N ILE A 78 -4.97 0.49 21.45
CA ILE A 78 -5.07 -0.65 20.53
C ILE A 78 -5.78 -1.86 21.17
N PRO A 79 -5.45 -2.30 22.42
CA PRO A 79 -6.17 -3.38 23.06
C PRO A 79 -7.67 -3.12 23.22
N LYS A 80 -8.08 -1.89 23.51
CA LYS A 80 -9.50 -1.52 23.61
C LYS A 80 -10.19 -1.54 22.26
N LEU A 81 -9.55 -1.04 21.21
CA LEU A 81 -10.06 -1.12 19.83
C LEU A 81 -10.25 -2.57 19.39
N ILE A 82 -9.26 -3.44 19.64
CA ILE A 82 -9.35 -4.88 19.35
C ILE A 82 -10.56 -5.49 20.05
N ARG A 83 -10.72 -5.30 21.36
CA ARG A 83 -11.85 -5.84 22.14
C ARG A 83 -13.21 -5.39 21.61
N LYS A 84 -13.31 -4.16 21.11
CA LYS A 84 -14.54 -3.64 20.49
C LYS A 84 -14.79 -4.28 19.12
N VAL A 85 -13.76 -4.41 18.28
CA VAL A 85 -13.89 -5.07 16.97
C VAL A 85 -14.28 -6.55 17.14
N GLU A 86 -13.76 -7.24 18.16
CA GLU A 86 -14.13 -8.63 18.51
C GLU A 86 -15.64 -8.82 18.80
N THR A 87 -16.38 -7.76 19.15
CA THR A 87 -17.85 -7.82 19.31
C THR A 87 -18.61 -7.84 17.99
N PHE A 88 -17.94 -7.47 16.89
CA PHE A 88 -18.48 -7.55 15.53
C PHE A 88 -18.15 -8.91 14.91
N GLU A 89 -16.85 -9.23 14.81
CA GLU A 89 -16.34 -10.50 14.28
C GLU A 89 -14.94 -10.78 14.88
N PRO A 90 -14.48 -12.04 14.92
CA PRO A 90 -13.15 -12.37 15.43
C PRO A 90 -12.05 -11.59 14.71
N VAL A 91 -11.12 -10.99 15.45
CA VAL A 91 -9.99 -10.29 14.85
C VAL A 91 -9.04 -11.30 14.22
N ASN A 92 -8.68 -11.06 12.96
CA ASN A 92 -7.73 -11.87 12.21
C ASN A 92 -6.33 -11.26 12.27
N HIS A 93 -6.22 -9.97 11.94
CA HIS A 93 -4.93 -9.30 11.87
C HIS A 93 -5.02 -7.82 12.27
N VAL A 94 -3.98 -7.34 12.94
CA VAL A 94 -3.80 -5.93 13.27
C VAL A 94 -2.57 -5.43 12.54
N TRP A 95 -2.72 -4.34 11.80
CA TRP A 95 -1.65 -3.74 11.02
C TRP A 95 -1.42 -2.31 11.49
N MET A 96 -0.15 -1.91 11.60
CA MET A 96 0.24 -0.52 11.85
C MET A 96 1.59 -0.21 11.19
N GLY A 97 1.71 0.97 10.61
CA GLY A 97 2.91 1.31 9.87
C GLY A 97 3.01 2.77 9.44
N PRO A 98 4.21 3.22 9.06
CA PRO A 98 4.40 4.53 8.46
C PRO A 98 3.99 4.53 6.98
N ALA A 99 3.42 5.65 6.56
CA ALA A 99 3.15 5.98 5.17
C ALA A 99 4.05 7.14 4.72
N TYR A 100 4.70 6.96 3.57
CA TYR A 100 5.70 7.86 3.04
C TYR A 100 5.35 8.38 1.65
N ALA A 101 5.70 9.65 1.44
CA ALA A 101 5.69 10.32 0.17
C ALA A 101 7.10 10.35 -0.40
N PHE A 102 7.18 10.39 -1.73
CA PHE A 102 8.45 10.48 -2.43
C PHE A 102 8.88 11.94 -2.57
N PRO A 103 10.19 12.23 -2.51
CA PRO A 103 10.69 13.57 -2.83
C PRO A 103 10.33 13.98 -4.26
N GLU A 104 10.31 15.28 -4.52
CA GLU A 104 9.96 15.82 -5.85
C GLU A 104 10.97 15.37 -6.91
N SER A 105 12.25 15.56 -6.62
CA SER A 105 13.36 15.02 -7.41
C SER A 105 13.62 13.55 -7.04
N SER A 106 13.70 12.69 -8.06
CA SER A 106 14.27 11.36 -7.93
C SER A 106 15.64 11.33 -8.58
N ASP A 107 16.57 10.62 -7.98
CA ASP A 107 17.81 10.23 -8.66
C ASP A 107 17.49 9.33 -9.86
N GLU A 108 18.40 9.31 -10.84
CA GLU A 108 18.38 8.28 -11.87
C GLU A 108 18.50 6.89 -11.24
N TRP A 109 17.87 5.91 -11.87
CA TRP A 109 17.97 4.51 -11.51
C TRP A 109 19.06 3.81 -12.34
N ASN A 110 19.54 2.69 -11.82
CA ASN A 110 20.53 1.87 -12.52
C ASN A 110 20.01 1.40 -13.90
N HIS A 111 20.87 1.48 -14.93
CA HIS A 111 20.55 1.05 -16.31
C HIS A 111 20.06 -0.40 -16.46
N LYS A 112 20.28 -1.26 -15.46
CA LYS A 112 19.74 -2.63 -15.43
C LYS A 112 18.27 -2.71 -15.04
N VAL A 113 17.67 -1.61 -14.58
CA VAL A 113 16.25 -1.56 -14.30
C VAL A 113 15.48 -1.31 -15.60
N GLN A 114 14.54 -2.20 -15.89
CA GLN A 114 13.69 -2.16 -17.07
C GLN A 114 12.23 -2.06 -16.66
N LEU A 115 11.43 -1.35 -17.46
CA LEU A 115 9.98 -1.42 -17.37
C LEU A 115 9.52 -2.71 -18.07
N ILE A 116 8.81 -3.56 -17.34
CA ILE A 116 8.32 -4.84 -17.85
C ILE A 116 6.93 -4.63 -18.45
N GLY A 117 6.86 -4.73 -19.78
CA GLY A 117 5.63 -4.81 -20.54
C GLY A 117 5.39 -6.22 -21.08
N GLN A 118 4.42 -6.34 -21.98
CA GLN A 118 4.02 -7.62 -22.57
C GLN A 118 5.16 -8.32 -23.31
N GLU A 119 6.12 -7.60 -23.88
CA GLU A 119 7.24 -8.18 -24.61
C GLU A 119 8.36 -8.70 -23.69
N GLN A 120 8.49 -8.12 -22.48
CA GLN A 120 9.56 -8.44 -21.52
C GLN A 120 9.09 -9.37 -20.39
N HIS A 121 7.82 -9.79 -20.38
CA HIS A 121 7.24 -10.59 -19.30
C HIS A 121 8.02 -11.89 -19.02
N TYR A 122 8.67 -12.47 -20.04
CA TYR A 122 9.48 -13.68 -19.90
C TYR A 122 10.61 -13.52 -18.86
N LEU A 123 11.10 -12.30 -18.63
CA LEU A 123 12.12 -12.01 -17.61
C LEU A 123 11.63 -12.28 -16.17
N LEU A 124 10.31 -12.32 -15.95
CA LEU A 124 9.70 -12.57 -14.64
C LEU A 124 9.61 -14.06 -14.30
N ALA A 125 9.71 -14.96 -15.27
CA ALA A 125 9.31 -16.36 -15.13
C ALA A 125 10.05 -17.13 -14.01
N GLU A 126 11.31 -16.78 -13.72
CA GLU A 126 12.12 -17.50 -12.74
C GLU A 126 11.77 -17.16 -11.28
N HIS A 127 11.51 -15.87 -11.00
CA HIS A 127 11.41 -15.37 -9.63
C HIS A 127 10.07 -14.70 -9.30
N PHE A 128 9.30 -14.37 -10.33
CA PHE A 128 8.06 -13.59 -10.25
C PHE A 128 6.97 -14.12 -11.20
N PRO A 129 6.78 -15.45 -11.34
CA PRO A 129 5.85 -15.99 -12.32
C PRO A 129 4.42 -15.44 -12.14
N GLU A 130 4.02 -15.17 -10.90
CA GLU A 130 2.71 -14.59 -10.56
C GLU A 130 2.48 -13.20 -11.15
N LEU A 131 3.52 -12.40 -11.42
CA LEU A 131 3.33 -11.09 -12.04
C LEU A 131 3.06 -11.17 -13.55
N THR A 132 3.38 -12.30 -14.18
CA THR A 132 3.26 -12.48 -15.64
C THR A 132 1.84 -12.27 -16.12
N ASP A 133 0.87 -12.86 -15.43
CA ASP A 133 -0.55 -12.80 -15.81
C ASP A 133 -1.25 -11.51 -15.33
N HIS A 134 -0.59 -10.76 -14.43
CA HIS A 134 -1.15 -9.58 -13.77
C HIS A 134 -0.42 -8.26 -14.10
N LEU A 135 0.39 -8.24 -15.16
CA LEU A 135 1.20 -7.07 -15.55
C LEU A 135 0.39 -5.78 -15.71
N HIS A 136 -0.79 -5.87 -16.31
CA HIS A 136 -1.65 -4.71 -16.52
C HIS A 136 -2.17 -4.15 -15.19
N GLU A 137 -2.66 -5.02 -14.32
CA GLU A 137 -3.25 -4.68 -13.03
C GLU A 137 -2.21 -4.16 -12.04
N LYS A 138 -0.98 -4.68 -12.12
CA LYS A 138 0.14 -4.29 -11.26
C LYS A 138 1.02 -3.19 -11.87
N SER A 139 0.60 -2.60 -12.99
CA SER A 139 1.38 -1.61 -13.73
C SER A 139 1.58 -0.29 -12.96
N PRO A 140 2.73 0.41 -13.12
CA PRO A 140 3.93 -0.03 -13.82
C PRO A 140 4.65 -1.14 -13.05
N VAL A 141 5.34 -2.03 -13.78
CA VAL A 141 6.19 -3.07 -13.20
C VAL A 141 7.64 -2.76 -13.59
N ALA A 142 8.43 -2.27 -12.64
CA ALA A 142 9.86 -2.02 -12.84
C ALA A 142 10.67 -3.18 -12.27
N ALA A 143 11.61 -3.73 -13.04
CA ALA A 143 12.41 -4.88 -12.60
C ALA A 143 13.91 -4.64 -12.78
N TYR A 144 14.70 -5.07 -11.81
CA TYR A 144 16.15 -5.11 -11.92
C TYR A 144 16.56 -6.42 -12.58
N VAL A 145 17.21 -6.36 -13.73
CA VAL A 145 17.50 -7.53 -14.57
C VAL A 145 18.99 -7.88 -14.51
N ILE A 146 19.28 -9.17 -14.30
CA ILE A 146 20.63 -9.73 -14.38
C ILE A 146 20.60 -10.88 -15.38
N GLY A 147 21.31 -10.72 -16.50
CA GLY A 147 21.20 -11.66 -17.62
C GLY A 147 19.78 -11.60 -18.20
N ASP A 148 19.12 -12.77 -18.26
CA ASP A 148 17.75 -12.91 -18.79
C ASP A 148 16.71 -13.11 -17.67
N SER A 149 17.02 -12.67 -16.44
CA SER A 149 16.16 -12.86 -15.27
C SER A 149 16.00 -11.57 -14.47
N ALA A 150 14.75 -11.22 -14.17
CA ALA A 150 14.44 -10.20 -13.18
C ALA A 150 14.69 -10.75 -11.78
N VAL A 151 15.50 -10.05 -10.98
CA VAL A 151 15.88 -10.48 -9.62
C VAL A 151 15.28 -9.62 -8.51
N ALA A 152 14.74 -8.46 -8.88
CA ALA A 152 13.97 -7.58 -8.01
C ALA A 152 12.89 -6.88 -8.82
N VAL A 153 11.74 -6.61 -8.20
CA VAL A 153 10.62 -5.88 -8.82
C VAL A 153 10.09 -4.81 -7.87
N CYS A 154 9.58 -3.73 -8.46
CA CYS A 154 8.64 -2.82 -7.82
C CYS A 154 7.43 -2.68 -8.76
N CYS A 155 6.25 -3.00 -8.26
CA CYS A 155 5.00 -2.85 -8.99
C CYS A 155 3.96 -2.10 -8.15
N SER A 156 2.81 -1.81 -8.73
CA SER A 156 1.70 -1.21 -7.99
C SER A 156 0.91 -2.32 -7.28
N ALA A 157 0.97 -2.37 -5.95
CA ALA A 157 0.15 -3.26 -5.14
C ALA A 157 -1.35 -3.00 -5.43
N ARG A 158 -1.68 -1.70 -5.41
CA ARG A 158 -3.02 -1.12 -5.53
C ARG A 158 -2.96 0.20 -6.28
N LEU A 159 -4.04 0.53 -6.97
CA LEU A 159 -4.13 1.67 -7.89
C LEU A 159 -5.48 2.38 -7.75
N SER A 160 -5.45 3.71 -7.66
CA SER A 160 -6.61 4.57 -7.82
C SER A 160 -6.38 5.59 -8.94
N ASP A 161 -7.35 6.46 -9.18
CA ASP A 161 -7.19 7.58 -10.11
C ASP A 161 -6.12 8.59 -9.64
N HIS A 162 -5.87 8.65 -8.33
CA HIS A 162 -5.01 9.66 -7.73
C HIS A 162 -3.73 9.10 -7.11
N GLY A 163 -3.64 7.78 -6.88
CA GLY A 163 -2.51 7.17 -6.19
C GLY A 163 -2.14 5.79 -6.69
N ALA A 164 -0.90 5.40 -6.42
CA ALA A 164 -0.41 4.04 -6.60
C ALA A 164 0.45 3.67 -5.39
N GLU A 165 0.22 2.49 -4.83
CA GLU A 165 0.99 2.02 -3.67
C GLU A 165 2.03 0.98 -4.10
N ALA A 166 3.28 1.14 -3.66
CA ALA A 166 4.38 0.28 -4.06
C ALA A 166 4.29 -1.13 -3.44
N SER A 167 4.51 -2.16 -4.25
CA SER A 167 4.83 -3.53 -3.81
C SER A 167 6.23 -3.89 -4.27
N LEU A 168 7.04 -4.42 -3.36
CA LEU A 168 8.44 -4.76 -3.64
C LEU A 168 8.73 -6.20 -3.31
N TYR A 169 9.57 -6.81 -4.15
CA TYR A 169 10.21 -8.06 -3.79
C TYR A 169 11.60 -8.15 -4.41
N THR A 170 12.50 -8.85 -3.72
CA THR A 170 13.82 -9.21 -4.23
C THR A 170 14.07 -10.68 -3.93
N ALA A 171 14.46 -11.42 -4.97
CA ALA A 171 14.78 -12.83 -4.88
C ALA A 171 15.82 -13.08 -3.77
N PRO A 172 15.67 -14.13 -2.93
CA PRO A 172 16.49 -14.32 -1.73
C PRO A 172 18.01 -14.19 -1.95
N GLY A 173 18.54 -14.78 -3.02
CA GLY A 173 19.97 -14.71 -3.37
C GLY A 173 20.47 -13.34 -3.83
N HIS A 174 19.58 -12.39 -4.10
CA HIS A 174 19.88 -11.07 -4.62
C HIS A 174 19.61 -9.93 -3.61
N ARG A 175 19.17 -10.26 -2.39
CA ARG A 175 18.92 -9.28 -1.32
C ARG A 175 20.22 -8.61 -0.83
N GLY A 176 20.09 -7.44 -0.21
CA GLY A 176 21.24 -6.69 0.35
C GLY A 176 22.07 -5.86 -0.64
N HIS A 177 21.77 -5.93 -1.94
CA HIS A 177 22.52 -5.19 -2.98
C HIS A 177 21.89 -3.84 -3.37
N GLY A 178 20.72 -3.51 -2.81
CA GLY A 178 20.02 -2.26 -3.08
C GLY A 178 19.15 -2.26 -4.34
N TYR A 179 18.95 -3.40 -5.01
CA TYR A 179 18.14 -3.51 -6.23
C TYR A 179 16.70 -3.04 -6.04
N ALA A 180 16.07 -3.35 -4.90
CA ALA A 180 14.73 -2.88 -4.57
C ALA A 180 14.61 -1.34 -4.59
N ALA A 181 15.61 -0.61 -4.12
CA ALA A 181 15.57 0.85 -4.18
C ALA A 181 15.65 1.37 -5.62
N GLU A 182 16.45 0.71 -6.47
CA GLU A 182 16.57 1.08 -7.88
C GLU A 182 15.28 0.80 -8.68
N THR A 183 14.58 -0.30 -8.40
CA THR A 183 13.28 -0.57 -9.03
C THR A 183 12.22 0.44 -8.60
N VAL A 184 12.22 0.85 -7.33
CA VAL A 184 11.29 1.87 -6.83
C VAL A 184 11.48 3.22 -7.50
N LYS A 185 12.72 3.67 -7.75
CA LYS A 185 12.98 4.93 -8.46
C LYS A 185 12.33 4.94 -9.85
N CYS A 186 12.50 3.87 -10.61
CA CYS A 186 11.88 3.69 -11.92
C CYS A 186 10.34 3.64 -11.81
N TRP A 187 9.80 2.84 -10.88
CA TRP A 187 8.36 2.77 -10.64
C TRP A 187 7.77 4.14 -10.28
N GLN A 188 8.40 4.88 -9.36
CA GLN A 188 7.99 6.22 -8.93
C GLN A 188 7.89 7.17 -10.12
N TYR A 189 8.89 7.16 -11.01
CA TYR A 189 8.90 7.99 -12.21
C TYR A 189 7.66 7.74 -13.07
N TYR A 190 7.39 6.47 -13.42
CA TYR A 190 6.25 6.11 -14.27
C TYR A 190 4.89 6.33 -13.59
N VAL A 191 4.81 6.20 -12.27
CA VAL A 191 3.59 6.56 -11.52
C VAL A 191 3.32 8.07 -11.62
N LYS A 192 4.34 8.91 -11.40
CA LYS A 192 4.22 10.37 -11.53
C LYS A 192 3.91 10.80 -12.96
N GLU A 193 4.53 10.17 -13.96
CA GLU A 193 4.27 10.42 -15.39
C GLU A 193 2.79 10.18 -15.73
N ARG A 194 2.18 9.15 -15.12
CA ARG A 194 0.75 8.85 -15.25
C ARG A 194 -0.17 9.73 -14.41
N GLY A 195 0.34 10.79 -13.80
CA GLY A 195 -0.43 11.76 -13.01
C GLY A 195 -0.92 11.25 -11.65
N ARG A 196 -0.34 10.14 -11.15
CA ARG A 196 -0.69 9.57 -9.84
C ARG A 196 0.35 9.92 -8.79
N MET A 197 -0.07 9.98 -7.54
CA MET A 197 0.82 10.08 -6.38
C MET A 197 1.44 8.70 -6.08
N PRO A 198 2.77 8.55 -6.13
CA PRO A 198 3.42 7.35 -5.62
C PRO A 198 3.38 7.35 -4.08
N ILE A 199 2.98 6.22 -3.51
CA ILE A 199 2.87 6.01 -2.07
C ILE A 199 3.71 4.79 -1.69
N TYR A 200 4.45 4.91 -0.60
CA TYR A 200 5.16 3.79 0.01
C TYR A 200 4.68 3.64 1.45
N SER A 201 4.14 2.50 1.81
CA SER A 201 3.77 2.17 3.18
C SER A 201 4.40 0.83 3.57
N THR A 202 4.59 0.61 4.86
CA THR A 202 5.11 -0.67 5.36
C THR A 202 4.79 -0.81 6.84
N SER A 203 4.82 -2.03 7.39
CA SER A 203 4.62 -2.21 8.84
C SER A 203 5.83 -1.75 9.66
N TRP A 204 5.60 -1.41 10.93
CA TRP A 204 6.69 -1.12 11.87
C TRP A 204 7.68 -2.27 12.06
N ASP A 205 7.25 -3.49 11.76
CA ASP A 205 8.02 -4.71 11.95
C ASP A 205 8.86 -5.05 10.71
N ASN A 206 8.53 -4.47 9.55
CA ASN A 206 9.24 -4.68 8.30
C ASN A 206 10.46 -3.77 8.17
N LEU A 207 11.52 -4.12 8.90
CA LEU A 207 12.79 -3.40 8.92
C LEU A 207 13.43 -3.29 7.53
N ALA A 208 13.24 -4.29 6.66
CA ALA A 208 13.80 -4.29 5.31
C ALA A 208 13.18 -3.19 4.43
N SER A 209 11.86 -3.08 4.41
CA SER A 209 11.16 -2.01 3.69
C SER A 209 11.42 -0.63 4.29
N GLN A 210 11.53 -0.52 5.62
CA GLN A 210 11.92 0.75 6.25
C GLN A 210 13.33 1.19 5.87
N GLN A 211 14.28 0.25 5.72
CA GLN A 211 15.62 0.57 5.21
C GLN A 211 15.58 1.06 3.76
N VAL A 212 14.72 0.47 2.92
CA VAL A 212 14.50 0.96 1.54
C VAL A 212 13.95 2.38 1.56
N ALA A 213 12.91 2.66 2.37
CA ALA A 213 12.35 3.99 2.52
C ALA A 213 13.41 5.03 2.96
N ARG A 214 14.26 4.67 3.94
CA ARG A 214 15.38 5.51 4.37
C ARG A 214 16.41 5.75 3.27
N LYS A 215 16.79 4.71 2.52
CA LYS A 215 17.76 4.82 1.42
C LYS A 215 17.25 5.72 0.28
N LEU A 216 15.95 5.70 0.04
CA LEU A 216 15.28 6.54 -0.96
C LEU A 216 15.01 7.97 -0.46
N GLY A 217 15.28 8.27 0.81
CA GLY A 217 14.97 9.58 1.39
C GLY A 217 13.48 9.89 1.43
N LEU A 218 12.63 8.87 1.60
CA LEU A 218 11.17 9.07 1.64
C LEU A 218 10.76 9.88 2.87
N ILE A 219 9.73 10.70 2.70
CA ILE A 219 9.26 11.63 3.72
C ILE A 219 7.98 11.06 4.32
N GLN A 220 8.02 10.74 5.62
CA GLN A 220 6.83 10.25 6.30
C GLN A 220 5.78 11.35 6.37
N PHE A 221 4.59 11.10 5.81
CA PHE A 221 3.46 12.04 5.92
C PHE A 221 2.40 11.56 6.92
N GLY A 222 2.40 10.26 7.26
CA GLY A 222 1.41 9.70 8.16
C GLY A 222 1.75 8.33 8.72
N VAL A 223 0.78 7.80 9.44
CA VAL A 223 0.72 6.44 10.00
C VAL A 223 -0.67 5.92 9.73
N ASP A 224 -0.76 4.71 9.21
CA ASP A 224 -1.99 3.96 9.07
C ASP A 224 -2.05 2.85 10.13
N PHE A 225 -3.26 2.55 10.54
CA PHE A 225 -3.61 1.49 11.47
C PHE A 225 -4.88 0.82 10.96
N SER A 226 -4.94 -0.50 10.98
CA SER A 226 -6.16 -1.22 10.65
C SER A 226 -6.32 -2.52 11.42
N ILE A 227 -7.57 -2.90 11.63
CA ILE A 227 -7.94 -4.19 12.21
C ILE A 227 -8.81 -4.91 11.18
N THR A 228 -8.37 -6.07 10.71
CA THR A 228 -9.18 -6.97 9.87
C THR A 228 -9.75 -8.08 10.72
N THR A 229 -10.95 -8.54 10.38
CA THR A 229 -11.63 -9.66 11.04
C THR A 229 -11.49 -10.94 10.23
N VAL A 230 -11.95 -12.08 10.73
CA VAL A 230 -12.10 -13.29 9.91
C VAL A 230 -13.37 -13.13 9.09
N ASP A 231 -13.28 -13.27 7.76
CA ASP A 231 -14.45 -13.34 6.89
C ASP A 231 -15.15 -14.70 7.05
N LEU A 232 -15.86 -14.88 8.17
CA LEU A 232 -16.64 -16.09 8.48
C LEU A 232 -17.79 -16.35 7.48
N ARG A 233 -17.97 -15.44 6.51
CA ARG A 233 -19.09 -15.46 5.58
C ARG A 233 -18.71 -15.99 4.20
N LYS A 234 -17.41 -16.21 3.93
CA LYS A 234 -16.93 -17.00 2.78
C LYS A 234 -17.04 -18.51 2.97
N ASP A 235 -17.13 -18.99 4.20
CA ASP A 235 -17.22 -20.43 4.51
C ASP A 235 -18.66 -20.97 4.49
N CYS A 236 -19.67 -20.15 4.18
CA CYS A 236 -21.08 -20.55 4.13
C CYS A 236 -21.57 -20.98 2.73
N ASP A 237 -20.74 -20.81 1.69
CA ASP A 237 -21.04 -21.27 0.32
C ASP A 237 -20.25 -22.56 0.01
N VAL A 238 -20.72 -23.70 0.53
CA VAL A 238 -20.38 -25.06 0.04
C VAL A 238 -21.65 -25.88 -0.10
#